data_AF-A0A9D1B8E9-F1
#
_entry.id   AF-A0A9D1B8E9-F1
#
_cell.length_a   1.000
_cell.length_b   1.000
_cell.length_c   1.000
_cell.angle_alpha   90.00
_cell.angle_beta   90.00
_cell.angle_gamma   90.00
#
_symmetry.space_group_name_H-M   'P 1'
#
loop_
_entity.id
_entity.type
_entity.pdbx_description
1 polymer ?
#
loop_
_entity_poly.entity_id
_entity_poly.type
_entity_poly.pdbx_seq_one_letter_code
_entity_poly.pdbx_strand_id
1 'polypeptide(L)'
;MSKPNVILVDGSSFLFRAFHALPPLTTSKGVPTGAIHGMVNMLRKLIKDYKPTHMAVVFDAPGKTFRDEIFPEYKAHRPPLPEDLRVQIKPVHDFVRAMGLPLLCEDGVEADDVIGTLAVEAKKQGARVLIATADKDFAQLVNDDITLINTMSGTITDVAAVKRKFGVPPERMIDYLALIGDTVDNVPGVPGCGPKTAAKWLSQFGDLDTLMAHADKIKGKIGEKLRASLDHLPMSRDLVTIRTDVALPAHSHIDHLNIGDPDHEALLALATEFELNTWRRQLEAVDKDAANGQSASIKTVAIAEQNDLFSTGEISAAQRGHYELITEKNGLDEWLERLAKAELFAFDSETTTLDYMDAQIVGVSFAIEAGKAAYVPLA
;
A
#
# COMPACT_ATOMS: atom_id res chain seq x y z
N MET A 1 -20.10 -2.82 -10.26
CA MET A 1 -19.66 -3.98 -9.45
C MET A 1 -20.14 -3.78 -8.02
N SER A 2 -20.59 -4.82 -7.30
CA SER A 2 -20.95 -4.64 -5.88
C SER A 2 -19.67 -4.40 -5.07
N LYS A 3 -19.78 -3.61 -3.99
CA LYS A 3 -18.63 -3.32 -3.12
C LYS A 3 -18.09 -4.61 -2.48
N PRO A 4 -16.77 -4.71 -2.26
CA PRO A 4 -16.17 -5.82 -1.52
C PRO A 4 -16.73 -5.86 -0.09
N ASN A 5 -17.02 -7.07 0.39
CA ASN A 5 -17.55 -7.30 1.74
C ASN A 5 -16.46 -7.81 2.70
N VAL A 6 -15.30 -8.20 2.17
CA VAL A 6 -14.10 -8.63 2.92
C VAL A 6 -12.91 -7.77 2.50
N ILE A 7 -12.17 -7.23 3.49
CA ILE A 7 -10.89 -6.55 3.28
C ILE A 7 -9.78 -7.24 4.06
N LEU A 8 -8.71 -7.63 3.39
CA LEU A 8 -7.52 -8.19 4.03
C LEU A 8 -6.38 -7.19 3.87
N VAL A 9 -5.80 -6.75 4.98
CA VAL A 9 -4.73 -5.74 4.98
C VAL A 9 -3.40 -6.42 5.28
N ASP A 10 -2.45 -6.23 4.38
CA ASP A 10 -1.04 -6.54 4.60
C ASP A 10 -0.45 -5.47 5.54
N GLY A 11 -0.50 -5.77 6.83
CA GLY A 11 -0.15 -4.88 7.92
C GLY A 11 1.34 -4.52 7.94
N SER A 12 2.21 -5.50 7.66
CA SER A 12 3.66 -5.29 7.57
C SER A 12 4.02 -4.29 6.47
N SER A 13 3.49 -4.51 5.25
CA SER A 13 3.72 -3.61 4.11
C SER A 13 3.10 -2.23 4.36
N PHE A 14 1.89 -2.18 4.91
CA PHE A 14 1.23 -0.91 5.28
C PHE A 14 2.05 -0.09 6.26
N LEU A 15 2.57 -0.75 7.30
CA LEU A 15 3.36 -0.10 8.34
C LEU A 15 4.66 0.48 7.78
N PHE A 16 5.39 -0.30 6.98
CA PHE A 16 6.64 0.14 6.33
C PHE A 16 6.40 1.31 5.37
N ARG A 17 5.30 1.28 4.61
CA ARG A 17 4.90 2.37 3.72
C ARG A 17 4.54 3.64 4.50
N ALA A 18 3.77 3.51 5.58
CA ALA A 18 3.41 4.64 6.44
C ALA A 18 4.65 5.33 7.01
N PHE A 19 5.67 4.55 7.39
CA PHE A 19 6.93 5.06 7.91
C PHE A 19 7.71 5.90 6.89
N HIS A 20 7.77 5.48 5.62
CA HIS A 20 8.52 6.18 4.59
C HIS A 20 7.77 7.33 3.91
N ALA A 21 6.43 7.29 3.94
CA ALA A 21 5.62 8.27 3.24
C ALA A 21 5.35 9.54 4.05
N LEU A 22 5.52 9.50 5.37
CA LEU A 22 5.33 10.67 6.24
C LEU A 22 6.66 11.27 6.68
N PRO A 23 6.71 12.59 6.92
CA PRO A 23 7.85 13.20 7.59
C PRO A 23 8.04 12.56 8.98
N PRO A 24 9.24 12.63 9.57
CA PRO A 24 9.48 12.13 10.93
C PRO A 24 8.61 12.88 11.94
N LEU A 25 7.46 12.29 12.29
CA LEU A 25 6.58 12.80 13.34
C LEU A 25 7.01 12.20 14.68
N THR A 26 7.08 13.05 15.71
CA THR A 26 7.42 12.66 17.07
C THR A 26 6.50 13.34 18.08
N THR A 27 6.26 12.68 19.22
CA THR A 27 5.59 13.29 20.37
C THR A 27 6.49 14.32 21.06
N SER A 28 5.92 15.08 22.00
CA SER A 28 6.69 15.96 22.89
C SER A 28 7.80 15.26 23.69
N LYS A 29 7.71 13.93 23.86
CA LYS A 29 8.71 13.08 24.51
C LYS A 29 9.73 12.47 23.54
N GLY A 30 9.67 12.82 22.25
CA GLY A 30 10.57 12.31 21.21
C GLY A 30 10.21 10.91 20.70
N VAL A 31 9.03 10.38 21.02
CA VAL A 31 8.59 9.06 20.53
C VAL A 31 8.10 9.18 19.09
N PRO A 32 8.63 8.41 18.13
CA PRO A 32 8.16 8.42 16.74
C PRO A 32 6.69 7.98 16.61
N THR A 33 5.92 8.66 15.77
CA THR A 33 4.49 8.38 15.56
C THR A 33 4.05 8.36 14.10
N GLY A 34 4.96 8.62 13.15
CA GLY A 34 4.63 8.69 11.73
C GLY A 34 3.91 7.44 11.21
N ALA A 35 4.44 6.25 11.52
CA ALA A 35 3.85 5.00 11.07
C ALA A 35 2.46 4.74 11.70
N ILE A 36 2.28 5.12 12.97
CA ILE A 36 0.98 5.06 13.67
C ILE A 36 -0.05 5.92 12.95
N HIS A 37 0.28 7.20 12.70
CA HIS A 37 -0.60 8.14 11.99
C HIS A 37 -1.00 7.60 10.62
N GLY A 38 -0.02 7.12 9.85
CA GLY A 38 -0.28 6.63 8.50
C GLY A 38 -1.17 5.40 8.50
N MET A 39 -0.86 4.41 9.34
CA MET A 39 -1.62 3.16 9.44
C MET A 39 -3.07 3.40 9.83
N VAL A 40 -3.32 4.15 10.92
CA VAL A 40 -4.67 4.48 11.40
C VAL A 40 -5.48 5.18 10.31
N ASN A 41 -4.91 6.18 9.63
CA ASN A 41 -5.62 6.92 8.60
C ASN A 41 -5.99 6.05 7.41
N MET A 42 -5.07 5.18 6.96
CA MET A 42 -5.33 4.25 5.86
C MET A 42 -6.43 3.25 6.21
N LEU A 43 -6.41 2.68 7.42
CA LEU A 43 -7.45 1.75 7.89
C LEU A 43 -8.83 2.41 7.97
N ARG A 44 -8.90 3.62 8.55
CA ARG A 44 -10.14 4.41 8.63
C ARG A 44 -10.70 4.74 7.25
N LYS A 45 -9.84 5.07 6.27
CA LYS A 45 -10.24 5.32 4.88
C LYS A 45 -10.83 4.07 4.24
N LEU A 46 -10.20 2.91 4.40
CA LEU A 46 -10.72 1.63 3.90
C LEU A 46 -12.12 1.32 4.45
N ILE A 47 -12.31 1.46 5.77
CA ILE A 47 -13.61 1.23 6.41
C ILE A 47 -14.67 2.19 5.86
N LYS A 48 -14.34 3.48 5.72
CA LYS A 48 -15.27 4.52 5.23
C LYS A 48 -15.71 4.25 3.79
N ASP A 49 -14.75 3.99 2.91
CA ASP A 49 -14.98 3.96 1.46
C ASP A 49 -15.71 2.67 1.03
N TYR A 50 -15.32 1.55 1.62
CA TYR A 50 -15.80 0.23 1.25
C TYR A 50 -16.94 -0.28 2.15
N LYS A 51 -16.99 0.14 3.41
CA LYS A 51 -17.95 -0.35 4.42
C LYS A 51 -18.01 -1.89 4.46
N PRO A 52 -16.87 -2.57 4.62
CA PRO A 52 -16.83 -4.03 4.62
C PRO A 52 -17.55 -4.60 5.84
N THR A 53 -17.96 -5.86 5.73
CA THR A 53 -18.52 -6.64 6.84
C THR A 53 -17.41 -7.33 7.65
N HIS A 54 -16.37 -7.76 6.94
CA HIS A 54 -15.22 -8.46 7.51
C HIS A 54 -13.94 -7.71 7.13
N MET A 55 -13.03 -7.60 8.08
CA MET A 55 -11.73 -7.01 7.83
C MET A 55 -10.70 -7.58 8.80
N ALA A 56 -9.51 -7.90 8.31
CA ALA A 56 -8.39 -8.31 9.16
C ALA A 56 -7.10 -7.60 8.74
N VAL A 57 -6.28 -7.28 9.73
CA VAL A 57 -4.94 -6.75 9.53
C VAL A 57 -3.95 -7.84 9.91
N VAL A 58 -3.15 -8.27 8.95
CA VAL A 58 -2.25 -9.41 9.09
C VAL A 58 -0.81 -8.91 9.14
N PHE A 59 -0.06 -9.30 10.15
CA PHE A 59 1.35 -8.96 10.32
C PHE A 59 2.21 -10.22 10.29
N ASP A 60 3.44 -10.07 9.83
CA ASP A 60 4.43 -11.14 9.93
C ASP A 60 4.77 -11.42 11.39
N ALA A 61 4.81 -12.71 11.74
CA ALA A 61 5.34 -13.14 13.02
C ALA A 61 6.88 -13.08 13.03
N PRO A 62 7.50 -12.76 14.18
CA PRO A 62 8.94 -12.85 14.30
C PRO A 62 9.38 -14.31 14.25
N GLY A 63 10.36 -14.64 13.42
CA GLY A 63 10.95 -15.97 13.38
C GLY A 63 11.23 -16.45 11.96
N LYS A 64 11.49 -17.75 11.86
CA LYS A 64 11.66 -18.42 10.57
C LYS A 64 10.31 -18.94 10.08
N THR A 65 10.21 -19.07 8.77
CA THR A 65 9.08 -19.66 8.07
C THR A 65 9.53 -20.91 7.32
N PHE A 66 8.59 -21.59 6.66
CA PHE A 66 8.94 -22.70 5.76
C PHE A 66 9.84 -22.26 4.58
N ARG A 67 9.87 -20.96 4.21
CA ARG A 67 10.76 -20.46 3.15
C ARG A 67 12.23 -20.51 3.55
N ASP A 68 12.54 -20.28 4.83
CA ASP A 68 13.89 -20.42 5.38
C ASP A 68 14.42 -21.87 5.31
N GLU A 69 13.52 -22.86 5.35
CA GLU A 69 13.87 -24.28 5.20
C GLU A 69 14.14 -24.65 3.74
N ILE A 70 13.40 -24.03 2.80
CA ILE A 70 13.58 -24.22 1.36
C ILE A 70 14.90 -23.58 0.90
N PHE A 71 15.17 -22.35 1.32
CA PHE A 71 16.34 -21.59 0.89
C PHE A 71 16.88 -20.72 2.04
N PRO A 72 17.96 -21.14 2.73
CA PRO A 72 18.49 -20.45 3.90
C PRO A 72 18.91 -18.99 3.67
N GLU A 73 19.24 -18.61 2.44
CA GLU A 73 19.60 -17.24 2.09
C GLU A 73 18.38 -16.36 1.73
N TYR A 74 17.15 -16.90 1.79
CA TYR A 74 15.92 -16.14 1.58
C TYR A 74 15.79 -14.99 2.59
N LYS A 75 15.55 -13.77 2.10
CA LYS A 75 15.48 -12.52 2.89
C LYS A 75 16.71 -12.24 3.79
N ALA A 76 17.80 -13.00 3.67
CA ALA A 76 18.97 -12.91 4.57
C ALA A 76 19.71 -11.57 4.48
N HIS A 77 19.54 -10.82 3.39
CA HIS A 77 20.13 -9.51 3.17
C HIS A 77 19.19 -8.33 3.47
N ARG A 78 17.95 -8.60 3.94
CA ARG A 78 17.04 -7.52 4.34
C ARG A 78 17.66 -6.77 5.53
N PRO A 79 17.74 -5.43 5.48
CA PRO A 79 18.22 -4.66 6.62
C PRO A 79 17.27 -4.87 7.81
N PRO A 80 17.79 -4.80 9.05
CA PRO A 80 16.93 -4.86 10.23
C PRO A 80 15.94 -3.69 10.19
N LEU A 81 14.78 -3.91 10.79
CA LEU A 81 13.76 -2.88 10.89
C LEU A 81 14.33 -1.63 11.59
N PRO A 82 14.14 -0.42 11.04
CA PRO A 82 14.58 0.81 11.69
C PRO A 82 14.04 0.91 13.11
N GLU A 83 14.86 1.34 14.06
CA GLU A 83 14.49 1.42 15.48
C GLU A 83 13.24 2.29 15.68
N ASP A 84 13.17 3.43 14.99
CA ASP A 84 12.02 4.35 15.02
C ASP A 84 10.72 3.68 14.56
N LEU A 85 10.80 2.69 13.67
CA LEU A 85 9.64 1.91 13.23
C LEU A 85 9.33 0.78 14.20
N ARG A 86 10.35 0.11 14.71
CA ARG A 86 10.22 -1.02 15.65
C ARG A 86 9.45 -0.63 16.90
N VAL A 87 9.70 0.55 17.46
CA VAL A 87 8.98 1.04 18.66
C VAL A 87 7.50 1.35 18.40
N GLN A 88 7.10 1.51 17.14
CA GLN A 88 5.73 1.83 16.74
C GLN A 88 4.86 0.59 16.48
N ILE A 89 5.44 -0.62 16.32
CA ILE A 89 4.67 -1.84 16.01
C ILE A 89 3.61 -2.14 17.08
N LYS A 90 4.02 -2.22 18.35
CA LYS A 90 3.08 -2.53 19.44
C LYS A 90 1.96 -1.49 19.53
N PRO A 91 2.24 -0.17 19.55
CA PRO A 91 1.19 0.85 19.48
C PRO A 91 0.23 0.67 18.31
N VAL A 92 0.74 0.35 17.12
CA VAL A 92 -0.10 0.07 15.94
C VAL A 92 -1.02 -1.12 16.19
N HIS A 93 -0.52 -2.22 16.75
CA HIS A 93 -1.35 -3.38 17.08
C HIS A 93 -2.44 -3.01 18.09
N ASP A 94 -2.11 -2.18 19.09
CA ASP A 94 -3.05 -1.71 20.10
C ASP A 94 -4.15 -0.85 19.45
N PHE A 95 -3.80 0.05 18.53
CA PHE A 95 -4.78 0.83 17.76
C PHE A 95 -5.67 -0.04 16.87
N VAL A 96 -5.11 -1.02 16.15
CA VAL A 96 -5.89 -1.94 15.31
C VAL A 96 -6.96 -2.67 16.14
N ARG A 97 -6.56 -3.23 17.29
CA ARG A 97 -7.49 -3.91 18.20
C ARG A 97 -8.54 -2.96 18.77
N ALA A 98 -8.12 -1.77 19.21
CA ALA A 98 -9.04 -0.77 19.75
C ALA A 98 -10.01 -0.22 18.69
N MET A 99 -9.66 -0.28 17.40
CA MET A 99 -10.58 0.02 16.29
C MET A 99 -11.63 -1.09 16.05
N GLY A 100 -11.60 -2.19 16.82
CA GLY A 100 -12.48 -3.33 16.63
C GLY A 100 -12.06 -4.24 15.47
N LEU A 101 -10.83 -4.12 14.98
CA LEU A 101 -10.33 -4.90 13.85
C LEU A 101 -9.60 -6.16 14.33
N PRO A 102 -9.96 -7.35 13.81
CA PRO A 102 -9.14 -8.55 13.93
C PRO A 102 -7.71 -8.31 13.49
N LEU A 103 -6.76 -8.69 14.35
CA LEU A 103 -5.32 -8.66 14.07
C LEU A 103 -4.78 -10.08 14.11
N LEU A 104 -4.15 -10.51 13.02
CA LEU A 104 -3.56 -11.84 12.88
C LEU A 104 -2.04 -11.72 12.77
N CYS A 105 -1.34 -12.65 13.41
CA CYS A 105 0.12 -12.74 13.42
C CYS A 105 0.46 -14.19 13.75
N GLU A 106 0.61 -15.01 12.71
CA GLU A 106 0.69 -16.47 12.82
C GLU A 106 2.14 -16.94 12.69
N ASP A 107 2.61 -17.74 13.63
CA ASP A 107 4.00 -18.24 13.65
C ASP A 107 4.25 -19.25 12.52
N GLY A 108 5.46 -19.23 11.95
CA GLY A 108 5.93 -20.22 10.97
C GLY A 108 5.45 -20.01 9.53
N VAL A 109 4.63 -19.00 9.28
CA VAL A 109 4.16 -18.58 7.94
C VAL A 109 4.29 -17.07 7.77
N GLU A 110 4.27 -16.59 6.53
CA GLU A 110 4.28 -15.15 6.26
C GLU A 110 2.86 -14.59 6.23
N ALA A 111 2.73 -13.28 6.47
CA ALA A 111 1.44 -12.59 6.38
C ALA A 111 0.77 -12.81 5.02
N ASP A 112 1.57 -12.93 3.95
CA ASP A 112 1.12 -13.17 2.59
C ASP A 112 0.37 -14.48 2.45
N ASP A 113 0.85 -15.55 3.10
CA ASP A 113 0.24 -16.88 3.06
C ASP A 113 -1.07 -16.93 3.86
N VAL A 114 -1.12 -16.22 4.99
CA VAL A 114 -2.33 -16.07 5.80
C VAL A 114 -3.39 -15.31 4.99
N ILE A 115 -3.02 -14.18 4.37
CA ILE A 115 -3.91 -13.41 3.51
C ILE A 115 -4.37 -14.24 2.30
N GLY A 116 -3.46 -14.96 1.66
CA GLY A 116 -3.77 -15.82 0.52
C GLY A 116 -4.79 -16.90 0.86
N THR A 117 -4.61 -17.54 2.02
CA THR A 117 -5.51 -18.56 2.55
C THR A 117 -6.90 -17.97 2.84
N LEU A 118 -6.97 -16.84 3.53
CA LEU A 118 -8.23 -16.16 3.86
C LEU A 118 -8.95 -15.62 2.62
N ALA A 119 -8.22 -15.14 1.62
CA ALA A 119 -8.81 -14.64 0.38
C ALA A 119 -9.49 -15.77 -0.40
N VAL A 120 -8.85 -16.94 -0.47
CA VAL A 120 -9.43 -18.14 -1.11
C VAL A 120 -10.60 -18.68 -0.29
N GLU A 121 -10.50 -18.69 1.04
CA GLU A 121 -11.59 -19.09 1.93
C GLU A 121 -12.83 -18.20 1.75
N ALA A 122 -12.67 -16.88 1.82
CA ALA A 122 -13.73 -15.91 1.61
C ALA A 122 -14.38 -16.05 0.22
N LYS A 123 -13.57 -16.22 -0.82
CA LYS A 123 -14.07 -16.48 -2.18
C LYS A 123 -14.93 -17.75 -2.25
N LYS A 124 -14.50 -18.84 -1.62
CA LYS A 124 -15.27 -20.10 -1.58
C LYS A 124 -16.63 -19.90 -0.90
N GLN A 125 -16.74 -18.95 0.02
CA GLN A 125 -18.00 -18.54 0.65
C GLN A 125 -18.81 -17.51 -0.17
N GLY A 126 -18.37 -17.18 -1.40
CA GLY A 126 -19.05 -16.25 -2.29
C GLY A 126 -18.81 -14.77 -1.98
N ALA A 127 -17.82 -14.44 -1.15
CA ALA A 127 -17.45 -13.07 -0.86
C ALA A 127 -16.55 -12.46 -1.95
N ARG A 128 -16.63 -11.14 -2.11
CA ARG A 128 -15.66 -10.36 -2.87
C ARG A 128 -14.60 -9.82 -1.92
N VAL A 129 -13.35 -10.09 -2.26
CA VAL A 129 -12.18 -9.77 -1.44
C VAL A 129 -11.41 -8.62 -2.05
N LEU A 130 -11.09 -7.64 -1.21
CA LEU A 130 -10.14 -6.59 -1.52
C LEU A 130 -8.90 -6.76 -0.64
N ILE A 131 -7.76 -7.07 -1.25
CA ILE A 131 -6.48 -7.16 -0.56
C ILE A 131 -5.82 -5.78 -0.61
N ALA A 132 -5.61 -5.17 0.54
CA ALA A 132 -4.95 -3.89 0.67
C ALA A 132 -3.44 -4.13 0.84
N THR A 133 -2.69 -3.97 -0.26
CA THR A 133 -1.24 -4.16 -0.33
C THR A 133 -0.66 -3.37 -1.49
N ALA A 134 0.63 -3.05 -1.42
CA ALA A 134 1.39 -2.54 -2.56
C ALA A 134 2.34 -3.59 -3.15
N ASP A 135 2.42 -4.77 -2.54
CA ASP A 135 3.26 -5.84 -3.02
C ASP A 135 2.69 -6.42 -4.32
N LYS A 136 3.58 -6.55 -5.31
CA LYS A 136 3.26 -7.09 -6.63
C LYS A 136 2.97 -8.59 -6.56
N ASP A 137 3.47 -9.28 -5.53
CA ASP A 137 3.41 -10.74 -5.45
C ASP A 137 1.97 -11.23 -5.28
N PHE A 138 1.13 -10.46 -4.60
CA PHE A 138 -0.32 -10.69 -4.50
C PHE A 138 -1.06 -10.66 -5.84
N ALA A 139 -0.45 -10.15 -6.93
CA ALA A 139 -1.06 -10.20 -8.25
C ALA A 139 -1.34 -11.64 -8.71
N GLN A 140 -0.66 -12.64 -8.14
CA GLN A 140 -0.92 -14.06 -8.38
C GLN A 140 -2.29 -14.54 -7.88
N LEU A 141 -2.91 -13.83 -6.92
CA LEU A 141 -4.21 -14.19 -6.35
C LEU A 141 -5.39 -13.52 -7.07
N VAL A 142 -5.12 -12.51 -7.91
CA VAL A 142 -6.16 -11.69 -8.55
C VAL A 142 -7.04 -12.53 -9.47
N ASN A 143 -8.34 -12.38 -9.34
CA ASN A 143 -9.35 -13.00 -10.19
C ASN A 143 -10.65 -12.18 -10.15
N ASP A 144 -11.77 -12.72 -10.65
CA ASP A 144 -13.04 -12.00 -10.68
C ASP A 144 -13.57 -11.59 -9.29
N ASP A 145 -13.21 -12.34 -8.24
CA ASP A 145 -13.67 -12.13 -6.88
C ASP A 145 -12.60 -11.50 -5.95
N ILE A 146 -11.32 -11.53 -6.36
CA ILE A 146 -10.19 -11.05 -5.56
C ILE A 146 -9.49 -9.91 -6.32
N THR A 147 -9.45 -8.73 -5.73
CA THR A 147 -8.77 -7.54 -6.30
C THR A 147 -7.78 -6.96 -5.30
N LEU A 148 -6.80 -6.20 -5.78
CA LEU A 148 -5.84 -5.49 -4.92
C LEU A 148 -6.13 -4.00 -4.90
N ILE A 149 -5.78 -3.33 -3.80
CA ILE A 149 -5.74 -1.86 -3.71
C ILE A 149 -4.42 -1.38 -3.14
N ASN A 150 -3.79 -0.44 -3.85
CA ASN A 150 -2.79 0.44 -3.27
C ASN A 150 -3.48 1.67 -2.69
N THR A 151 -3.59 1.76 -1.37
CA THR A 151 -4.31 2.83 -0.66
C THR A 151 -3.68 4.20 -0.81
N MET A 152 -2.40 4.27 -1.18
CA MET A 152 -1.68 5.53 -1.38
C MET A 152 -2.04 6.17 -2.73
N SER A 153 -2.08 5.36 -3.80
CA SER A 153 -2.41 5.85 -5.14
C SER A 153 -3.89 5.68 -5.51
N GLY A 154 -4.68 5.04 -4.64
CA GLY A 154 -6.07 4.63 -4.91
C GLY A 154 -6.20 3.60 -6.04
N THR A 155 -5.10 3.02 -6.50
CA THR A 155 -5.10 2.14 -7.67
C THR A 155 -5.65 0.77 -7.34
N ILE A 156 -6.73 0.39 -8.02
CA ILE A 156 -7.29 -0.96 -7.98
C ILE A 156 -6.62 -1.82 -9.05
N THR A 157 -6.21 -3.02 -8.67
CA THR A 157 -5.63 -4.02 -9.58
C THR A 157 -6.59 -5.19 -9.72
N ASP A 158 -7.28 -5.24 -10.86
CA ASP A 158 -8.07 -6.38 -11.34
C ASP A 158 -7.29 -7.22 -12.38
N VAL A 159 -7.90 -8.28 -12.90
CA VAL A 159 -7.28 -9.18 -13.89
C VAL A 159 -6.73 -8.43 -15.10
N ALA A 160 -7.48 -7.44 -15.61
CA ALA A 160 -7.07 -6.64 -16.75
C ALA A 160 -5.88 -5.72 -16.41
N ALA A 161 -5.86 -5.15 -15.20
CA ALA A 161 -4.76 -4.34 -14.70
C ALA A 161 -3.49 -5.17 -14.50
N VAL A 162 -3.58 -6.41 -14.00
CA VAL A 162 -2.43 -7.34 -13.92
C VAL A 162 -1.85 -7.54 -15.32
N LYS A 163 -2.67 -7.94 -16.30
CA LYS A 163 -2.21 -8.16 -17.67
C LYS A 163 -1.58 -6.92 -18.30
N ARG A 164 -2.18 -5.74 -18.09
CA ARG A 164 -1.64 -4.47 -18.58
C ARG A 164 -0.30 -4.11 -17.94
N LYS A 165 -0.14 -4.35 -16.65
CA LYS A 165 1.06 -3.98 -15.88
C LYS A 165 2.22 -4.95 -16.10
N PHE A 166 1.96 -6.25 -16.06
CA PHE A 166 3.02 -7.28 -16.07
C PHE A 166 3.18 -7.98 -17.42
N GLY A 167 2.21 -7.82 -18.34
CA GLY A 167 2.21 -8.50 -19.65
C GLY A 167 1.77 -9.96 -19.58
N VAL A 168 1.40 -10.46 -18.40
CA VAL A 168 0.90 -11.82 -18.15
C VAL A 168 -0.37 -11.76 -17.29
N PRO A 169 -1.28 -12.74 -17.42
CA PRO A 169 -2.46 -12.80 -16.56
C PRO A 169 -2.10 -13.33 -15.15
N PRO A 170 -2.98 -13.16 -14.14
CA PRO A 170 -2.74 -13.59 -12.76
C PRO A 170 -2.26 -15.03 -12.61
N GLU A 171 -2.86 -15.97 -13.35
CA GLU A 171 -2.52 -17.41 -13.34
C GLU A 171 -1.09 -17.73 -13.82
N ARG A 172 -0.37 -16.73 -14.36
CA ARG A 172 1.04 -16.83 -14.79
C ARG A 172 1.99 -15.96 -13.96
N MET A 173 1.49 -15.27 -12.93
CA MET A 173 2.33 -14.40 -12.10
C MET A 173 3.40 -15.18 -11.34
N ILE A 174 3.11 -16.38 -10.86
CA ILE A 174 4.10 -17.21 -10.14
C ILE A 174 5.30 -17.51 -11.04
N ASP A 175 5.03 -18.04 -12.24
CA ASP A 175 6.08 -18.34 -13.23
C ASP A 175 6.84 -17.07 -13.66
N TYR A 176 6.13 -15.95 -13.78
CA TYR A 176 6.72 -14.67 -14.11
C TYR A 176 7.69 -14.21 -13.02
N LEU A 177 7.29 -14.27 -11.75
CA LEU A 177 8.11 -13.90 -10.60
C LEU A 177 9.32 -14.82 -10.47
N ALA A 178 9.16 -16.13 -10.66
CA ALA A 178 10.24 -17.10 -10.64
C ALA A 178 11.30 -16.81 -11.71
N LEU A 179 10.88 -16.40 -12.91
CA LEU A 179 11.79 -16.07 -14.01
C LEU A 179 12.59 -14.79 -13.78
N ILE A 180 11.97 -13.76 -13.20
CA ILE A 180 12.65 -12.48 -12.94
C ILE A 180 13.48 -12.51 -11.66
N GLY A 181 13.08 -13.34 -10.68
CA GLY A 181 13.62 -13.33 -9.32
C GLY A 181 13.24 -12.08 -8.53
N ASP A 182 13.70 -12.05 -7.28
CA ASP A 182 13.56 -10.89 -6.41
C ASP A 182 14.84 -10.63 -5.64
N THR A 183 15.52 -9.54 -5.95
CA THR A 183 16.78 -9.19 -5.28
C THR A 183 16.59 -8.74 -3.84
N VAL A 184 15.41 -8.19 -3.49
CA VAL A 184 15.12 -7.75 -2.12
C VAL A 184 14.98 -8.96 -1.20
N ASP A 185 14.35 -10.02 -1.70
CA ASP A 185 14.11 -11.27 -0.96
C ASP A 185 15.14 -12.35 -1.24
N ASN A 186 16.15 -12.00 -2.04
CA ASN A 186 17.21 -12.90 -2.49
C ASN A 186 16.67 -14.15 -3.21
N VAL A 187 15.54 -14.04 -3.92
CA VAL A 187 15.01 -15.12 -4.75
C VAL A 187 15.77 -15.13 -6.09
N PRO A 188 16.48 -16.21 -6.44
CA PRO A 188 17.25 -16.26 -7.68
C PRO A 188 16.33 -16.39 -8.91
N GLY A 189 16.47 -15.48 -9.87
CA GLY A 189 15.81 -15.56 -11.18
C GLY A 189 16.75 -16.03 -12.28
N VAL A 190 16.32 -15.94 -13.54
CA VAL A 190 17.20 -16.13 -14.69
C VAL A 190 18.01 -14.84 -14.91
N PRO A 191 19.35 -14.86 -14.85
CA PRO A 191 20.11 -13.61 -14.95
C PRO A 191 19.88 -12.86 -16.27
N GLY A 192 19.49 -11.59 -16.18
CA GLY A 192 19.15 -10.78 -17.35
C GLY A 192 17.77 -11.05 -17.96
N CYS A 193 16.96 -11.93 -17.35
CA CYS A 193 15.54 -12.06 -17.65
C CYS A 193 14.76 -10.99 -16.88
N GLY A 194 14.49 -9.86 -17.53
CA GLY A 194 13.61 -8.83 -16.97
C GLY A 194 12.13 -9.06 -17.29
N PRO A 195 11.24 -8.19 -16.78
CA PRO A 195 9.79 -8.23 -17.01
C PRO A 195 9.35 -8.54 -18.45
N LYS A 196 9.93 -7.84 -19.43
CA LYS A 196 9.57 -8.00 -20.85
C LYS A 196 9.96 -9.37 -21.40
N THR A 197 11.09 -9.91 -20.96
CA THR A 197 11.60 -11.22 -21.41
C THR A 197 10.75 -12.33 -20.80
N ALA A 198 10.46 -12.27 -19.50
CA ALA A 198 9.60 -13.23 -18.82
C ALA A 198 8.20 -13.28 -19.44
N ALA A 199 7.56 -12.12 -19.63
CA ALA A 199 6.25 -12.05 -20.27
C ALA A 199 6.25 -12.59 -21.71
N LYS A 200 7.29 -12.32 -22.49
CA LYS A 200 7.45 -12.86 -23.84
C LYS A 200 7.56 -14.39 -23.82
N TRP A 201 8.37 -14.95 -22.94
CA TRP A 201 8.53 -16.40 -22.84
C TRP A 201 7.24 -17.07 -22.39
N LEU A 202 6.56 -16.54 -21.39
CA LEU A 202 5.29 -17.13 -20.92
C LEU A 202 4.18 -17.00 -21.97
N SER A 203 4.15 -15.91 -22.75
CA SER A 203 3.24 -15.79 -23.90
C SER A 203 3.51 -16.85 -24.98
N GLN A 204 4.79 -17.20 -25.20
CA GLN A 204 5.18 -18.15 -26.23
C GLN A 204 5.05 -19.62 -25.79
N PHE A 205 5.38 -19.93 -24.53
CA PHE A 205 5.47 -21.31 -24.03
C PHE A 205 4.34 -21.68 -23.07
N GLY A 206 3.53 -20.72 -22.63
CA GLY A 206 2.41 -20.96 -21.72
C GLY A 206 2.84 -20.86 -20.25
N ASP A 207 3.70 -21.75 -19.79
CA ASP A 207 4.12 -21.88 -18.39
C ASP A 207 5.62 -22.18 -18.24
N LEU A 208 6.09 -22.13 -16.99
CA LEU A 208 7.49 -22.37 -16.65
C LEU A 208 7.94 -23.80 -17.00
N ASP A 209 7.12 -24.81 -16.72
CA ASP A 209 7.47 -26.21 -16.99
C ASP A 209 7.67 -26.45 -18.50
N THR A 210 6.76 -25.93 -19.34
CA THR A 210 6.88 -26.01 -20.80
C THR A 210 8.07 -25.22 -21.33
N LEU A 211 8.36 -24.05 -20.75
CA LEU A 211 9.55 -23.26 -21.09
C LEU A 211 10.84 -24.03 -20.77
N MET A 212 10.92 -24.64 -19.58
CA MET A 212 12.06 -25.43 -19.14
C MET A 212 12.29 -26.65 -20.05
N ALA A 213 11.22 -27.38 -20.38
CA ALA A 213 11.27 -28.51 -21.33
C ALA A 213 11.73 -28.10 -22.74
N HIS A 214 11.60 -26.82 -23.09
CA HIS A 214 11.96 -26.27 -24.39
C HIS A 214 13.12 -25.26 -24.34
N ALA A 215 13.93 -25.26 -23.27
CA ALA A 215 15.01 -24.29 -23.08
C ALA A 215 16.02 -24.28 -24.26
N ASP A 216 16.18 -25.39 -24.97
CA ASP A 216 17.02 -25.51 -26.18
C ASP A 216 16.56 -24.66 -27.38
N LYS A 217 15.28 -24.28 -27.40
CA LYS A 217 14.71 -23.39 -28.42
C LYS A 217 15.07 -21.92 -28.16
N ILE A 218 15.44 -21.54 -26.94
CA ILE A 218 15.85 -20.17 -26.61
C ILE A 218 17.32 -19.99 -27.00
N LYS A 219 17.58 -19.22 -28.05
CA LYS A 219 18.94 -19.00 -28.58
C LYS A 219 19.64 -17.80 -27.92
N GLY A 220 20.96 -17.73 -28.11
CA GLY A 220 21.81 -16.63 -27.65
C GLY A 220 22.14 -16.69 -26.15
N LYS A 221 22.88 -15.67 -25.68
CA LYS A 221 23.39 -15.59 -24.30
C LYS A 221 22.30 -15.70 -23.23
N ILE A 222 21.11 -15.16 -23.49
CA ILE A 222 19.99 -15.25 -22.53
C ILE A 222 19.46 -16.69 -22.41
N GLY A 223 19.49 -17.47 -23.50
CA GLY A 223 19.13 -18.89 -23.48
C GLY A 223 20.15 -19.76 -22.76
N GLU A 224 21.45 -19.44 -22.87
CA GLU A 224 22.50 -20.08 -22.06
C GLU A 224 22.25 -19.87 -20.57
N LYS A 225 21.91 -18.64 -20.17
CA LYS A 225 21.57 -18.30 -18.79
C LYS A 225 20.30 -19.01 -18.29
N LEU A 226 19.27 -19.14 -19.14
CA LEU A 226 18.08 -19.93 -18.83
C LEU A 226 18.45 -21.39 -18.55
N ARG A 227 19.24 -22.03 -19.44
CA ARG A 227 19.69 -23.42 -19.25
C ARG A 227 20.50 -23.60 -17.96
N ALA A 228 21.36 -22.63 -17.64
CA ALA A 228 22.13 -22.63 -16.40
C ALA A 228 21.28 -22.39 -15.14
N SER A 229 20.03 -21.95 -15.29
CA SER A 229 19.11 -21.66 -14.18
C SER A 229 18.06 -22.76 -13.96
N LEU A 230 17.99 -23.78 -14.83
CA LEU A 230 16.91 -24.79 -14.80
C LEU A 230 16.81 -25.53 -13.48
N ASP A 231 17.95 -25.81 -12.84
CA ASP A 231 17.99 -26.60 -11.61
C ASP A 231 17.37 -25.85 -10.41
N HIS A 232 17.48 -24.52 -10.36
CA HIS A 232 16.99 -23.72 -9.23
C HIS A 232 15.62 -23.08 -9.48
N LEU A 233 15.18 -22.95 -10.73
CA LEU A 233 13.88 -22.34 -11.06
C LEU A 233 12.67 -22.97 -10.34
N PRO A 234 12.58 -24.30 -10.13
CA PRO A 234 11.52 -24.88 -9.31
C PRO A 234 11.51 -24.39 -7.87
N MET A 235 12.69 -24.21 -7.26
CA MET A 235 12.83 -23.64 -5.91
C MET A 235 12.40 -22.17 -5.90
N SER A 236 12.83 -21.38 -6.88
CA SER A 236 12.40 -19.97 -6.99
C SER A 236 10.89 -19.84 -7.18
N ARG A 237 10.29 -20.72 -7.99
CA ARG A 237 8.84 -20.83 -8.14
C ARG A 237 8.17 -21.12 -6.80
N ASP A 238 8.74 -22.00 -6.00
CA ASP A 238 8.21 -22.36 -4.70
C ASP A 238 8.27 -21.19 -3.69
N LEU A 239 9.41 -20.47 -3.65
CA LEU A 239 9.63 -19.32 -2.78
C LEU A 239 8.64 -18.16 -3.05
N VAL A 240 8.36 -17.85 -4.32
CA VAL A 240 7.44 -16.75 -4.70
C VAL A 240 5.97 -17.13 -4.67
N THR A 241 5.65 -18.42 -4.51
CA THR A 241 4.26 -18.88 -4.43
C THR A 241 3.70 -18.54 -3.06
N ILE A 242 2.65 -17.71 -3.04
CA ILE A 242 1.84 -17.48 -1.84
C ILE A 242 1.00 -18.73 -1.59
N ARG A 243 1.15 -19.34 -0.40
CA ARG A 243 0.33 -20.49 0.00
C ARG A 243 -1.10 -20.03 0.28
N THR A 244 -2.05 -20.88 -0.06
CA THR A 244 -3.50 -20.57 0.07
C THR A 244 -4.24 -21.61 0.91
N ASP A 245 -3.48 -22.41 1.63
CA ASP A 245 -3.90 -23.59 2.38
C ASP A 245 -3.09 -23.76 3.68
N VAL A 246 -2.54 -22.66 4.23
CA VAL A 246 -1.84 -22.76 5.52
C VAL A 246 -2.81 -23.11 6.65
N ALA A 247 -2.35 -23.90 7.60
CA ALA A 247 -3.14 -24.25 8.77
C ALA A 247 -3.27 -23.04 9.69
N LEU A 248 -4.50 -22.55 9.86
CA LEU A 248 -4.79 -21.41 10.73
C LEU A 248 -5.45 -21.87 12.04
N PRO A 249 -5.23 -21.18 13.16
CA PRO A 249 -6.03 -21.38 14.37
C PRO A 249 -7.51 -21.11 14.11
N ALA A 250 -8.38 -21.77 14.88
CA ALA A 250 -9.83 -21.68 14.69
C ALA A 250 -10.36 -20.23 14.65
N HIS A 251 -9.78 -19.31 15.44
CA HIS A 251 -10.20 -17.92 15.53
C HIS A 251 -9.69 -17.02 14.38
N SER A 252 -8.78 -17.53 13.55
CA SER A 252 -8.15 -16.77 12.47
C SER A 252 -8.87 -16.94 11.13
N HIS A 253 -9.88 -17.83 11.06
CA HIS A 253 -10.71 -18.07 9.86
C HIS A 253 -11.72 -16.96 9.58
N ILE A 254 -12.15 -16.84 8.33
CA ILE A 254 -12.90 -15.67 7.82
C ILE A 254 -14.19 -15.39 8.60
N ASP A 255 -14.88 -16.43 9.07
CA ASP A 255 -16.14 -16.34 9.83
C ASP A 255 -15.97 -15.61 11.17
N HIS A 256 -14.74 -15.54 11.68
CA HIS A 256 -14.38 -14.86 12.92
C HIS A 256 -13.83 -13.44 12.70
N LEU A 257 -13.70 -12.98 11.45
CA LEU A 257 -13.06 -11.71 11.10
C LEU A 257 -14.06 -10.56 10.89
N ASN A 258 -15.20 -10.62 11.59
CA ASN A 258 -16.17 -9.53 11.62
C ASN A 258 -15.56 -8.28 12.25
N ILE A 259 -15.88 -7.10 11.71
CA ILE A 259 -15.50 -5.84 12.37
C ILE A 259 -16.34 -5.68 13.63
N GLY A 260 -15.68 -5.59 14.78
CA GLY A 260 -16.29 -5.31 16.07
C GLY A 260 -16.54 -3.83 16.30
N ASP A 261 -17.21 -3.52 17.42
CA ASP A 261 -17.37 -2.15 17.87
C ASP A 261 -16.01 -1.58 18.34
N PRO A 262 -15.68 -0.33 18.00
CA PRO A 262 -14.45 0.30 18.46
C PRO A 262 -14.50 0.54 19.98
N ASP A 263 -13.38 0.26 20.65
CA ASP A 263 -13.16 0.62 22.05
C ASP A 263 -12.79 2.10 22.13
N HIS A 264 -13.80 2.94 22.31
CA HIS A 264 -13.65 4.39 22.36
C HIS A 264 -12.73 4.87 23.50
N GLU A 265 -12.76 4.21 24.66
CA GLU A 265 -11.93 4.58 25.81
C GLU A 265 -10.46 4.27 25.51
N ALA A 266 -10.16 3.07 25.01
CA ALA A 266 -8.81 2.69 24.61
C ALA A 266 -8.28 3.57 23.46
N LEU A 267 -9.11 3.87 22.46
CA LEU A 267 -8.74 4.76 21.35
C LEU A 267 -8.41 6.17 21.84
N LEU A 268 -9.19 6.72 22.77
CA LEU A 268 -8.94 8.04 23.34
C LEU A 268 -7.65 8.07 24.16
N ALA A 269 -7.40 7.03 24.96
CA ALA A 269 -6.19 6.89 25.74
C ALA A 269 -4.95 6.82 24.84
N LEU A 270 -4.97 5.95 23.82
CA LEU A 270 -3.89 5.80 22.85
C LEU A 270 -3.67 7.09 22.03
N ALA A 271 -4.74 7.72 21.53
CA ALA A 271 -4.64 8.98 20.78
C ALA A 271 -4.09 10.12 21.64
N THR A 272 -4.31 10.09 22.95
CA THR A 272 -3.73 11.05 23.90
C THR A 272 -2.25 10.76 24.13
N GLU A 273 -1.89 9.50 24.41
CA GLU A 273 -0.51 9.08 24.66
C GLU A 273 0.42 9.39 23.50
N PHE A 274 -0.02 9.08 22.27
CA PHE A 274 0.77 9.29 21.05
C PHE A 274 0.52 10.67 20.41
N GLU A 275 -0.22 11.55 21.08
CA GLU A 275 -0.48 12.93 20.64
C GLU A 275 -1.12 13.05 19.23
N LEU A 276 -1.99 12.10 18.86
CA LEU A 276 -2.81 12.14 17.64
C LEU A 276 -3.95 13.16 17.82
N ASN A 277 -3.60 14.43 18.06
CA ASN A 277 -4.50 15.48 18.53
C ASN A 277 -5.76 15.66 17.67
N THR A 278 -5.63 15.57 16.34
CA THR A 278 -6.78 15.65 15.43
C THR A 278 -7.75 14.50 15.65
N TRP A 279 -7.25 13.28 15.79
CA TRP A 279 -8.10 12.12 16.03
C TRP A 279 -8.66 12.12 17.45
N ARG A 280 -7.86 12.52 18.44
CA ARG A 280 -8.33 12.70 19.82
C ARG A 280 -9.55 13.62 19.89
N ARG A 281 -9.49 14.80 19.26
CA ARG A 281 -10.61 15.75 19.19
C ARG A 281 -11.84 15.15 18.51
N GLN A 282 -11.65 14.33 17.47
CA GLN A 282 -12.76 13.64 16.80
C GLN A 282 -13.41 12.60 17.73
N LEU A 283 -12.62 11.84 18.50
CA LEU A 283 -13.13 10.87 19.48
C LEU A 283 -13.89 11.58 20.61
N GLU A 284 -13.37 12.68 21.13
CA GLU A 284 -14.01 13.49 22.18
C GLU A 284 -15.35 14.11 21.73
N ALA A 285 -15.49 14.47 20.45
CA ALA A 285 -16.72 15.01 19.91
C ALA A 285 -17.85 13.96 19.89
N VAL A 286 -17.52 12.71 19.52
CA VAL A 286 -18.48 11.59 19.50
C VAL A 286 -19.01 11.29 20.91
N ASP A 287 -18.15 11.35 21.92
CA ASP A 287 -18.53 11.09 23.32
C ASP A 287 -19.50 12.16 23.86
N LYS A 288 -19.28 13.43 23.48
CA LYS A 288 -20.19 14.53 23.83
C LYS A 288 -21.56 14.42 23.16
N ASP A 289 -21.60 13.98 21.90
CA ASP A 289 -22.86 13.78 21.18
C ASP A 289 -23.65 12.60 21.76
N ALA A 290 -22.97 11.52 22.16
CA ALA A 290 -23.57 10.39 22.85
C ALA A 290 -24.13 10.77 24.25
N ALA A 291 -23.39 11.59 25.01
CA ALA A 291 -23.82 12.06 26.33
C ALA A 291 -25.03 13.03 26.29
N ASN A 292 -25.23 13.73 25.17
CA ASN A 292 -26.33 14.70 25.00
C ASN A 292 -27.65 14.09 24.50
N GLY A 293 -27.77 12.77 24.42
CA GLY A 293 -29.04 12.09 24.10
C GLY A 293 -29.55 12.29 22.67
N GLN A 294 -28.74 12.83 21.77
CA GLN A 294 -29.02 12.77 20.34
C GLN A 294 -28.67 11.36 19.87
N SER A 295 -29.67 10.61 19.40
CA SER A 295 -29.51 9.23 18.92
C SER A 295 -28.58 9.21 17.70
N ALA A 296 -27.28 9.13 17.95
CA ALA A 296 -26.29 8.76 16.94
C ALA A 296 -26.48 7.27 16.65
N SER A 297 -27.20 6.95 15.59
CA SER A 297 -27.09 5.63 14.98
C SER A 297 -25.63 5.41 14.60
N ILE A 298 -24.94 4.55 15.35
CA ILE A 298 -23.51 4.21 15.26
C ILE A 298 -23.21 3.41 13.97
N LYS A 299 -23.54 3.99 12.82
CA LYS A 299 -23.23 3.43 11.48
C LYS A 299 -22.50 4.39 10.56
N THR A 300 -22.20 5.60 11.03
CA THR A 300 -21.41 6.55 10.25
C THR A 300 -20.61 7.41 11.21
N VAL A 301 -19.36 7.00 11.50
CA VAL A 301 -18.33 7.99 11.85
C VAL A 301 -18.18 8.86 10.61
N ALA A 302 -18.91 9.97 10.56
CA ALA A 302 -18.72 10.98 9.54
C ALA A 302 -17.33 11.59 9.79
N ILE A 303 -16.34 11.05 9.09
CA ILE A 303 -14.99 11.59 9.00
C ILE A 303 -15.13 12.95 8.30
N ALA A 304 -15.26 14.01 9.11
CA ALA A 304 -15.24 15.39 8.68
C ALA A 304 -13.91 15.69 7.98
N GLU A 305 -14.00 16.46 6.90
CA GLU A 305 -12.97 16.69 5.91
C GLU A 305 -11.67 17.31 6.48
N GLN A 306 -10.54 16.95 5.84
CA GLN A 306 -9.17 17.50 5.91
C GLN A 306 -8.28 16.98 7.05
N ASN A 307 -7.03 16.54 6.84
CA ASN A 307 -6.06 16.72 5.76
C ASN A 307 -5.59 15.34 5.28
N ASP A 308 -5.76 15.01 4.00
CA ASP A 308 -5.29 13.74 3.43
C ASP A 308 -3.77 13.79 3.26
N LEU A 309 -3.05 13.32 4.29
CA LEU A 309 -1.59 13.23 4.35
C LEU A 309 -0.98 12.38 3.20
N PHE A 310 -1.81 11.68 2.42
CA PHE A 310 -1.41 10.83 1.29
C PHE A 310 -2.24 11.05 0.02
N SER A 311 -2.99 12.14 -0.10
CA SER A 311 -3.67 12.46 -1.37
C SER A 311 -2.64 12.92 -2.40
N THR A 312 -2.34 12.08 -3.39
CA THR A 312 -1.93 12.56 -4.71
C THR A 312 -3.12 13.27 -5.35
N GLY A 313 -3.19 14.57 -5.14
CA GLY A 313 -3.98 15.58 -5.85
C GLY A 313 -5.34 15.18 -6.41
N GLU A 314 -6.40 15.37 -5.63
CA GLU A 314 -7.59 16.12 -6.09
C GLU A 314 -8.15 16.92 -4.89
N ILE A 315 -7.94 18.24 -4.91
CA ILE A 315 -8.51 19.16 -3.92
C ILE A 315 -10.03 19.16 -4.11
N SER A 316 -10.79 18.87 -3.05
CA SER A 316 -12.26 18.95 -3.10
C SER A 316 -12.69 20.38 -3.47
N ALA A 317 -13.75 20.50 -4.26
CA ALA A 317 -14.25 21.79 -4.77
C ALA A 317 -14.64 22.80 -3.67
N ALA A 318 -14.63 22.39 -2.40
CA ALA A 318 -14.95 23.22 -1.23
C ALA A 318 -13.74 23.99 -0.64
N GLN A 319 -12.51 23.76 -1.13
CA GLN A 319 -11.30 24.52 -0.75
C GLN A 319 -10.59 25.13 -1.97
N ARG A 320 -11.33 25.67 -2.93
CA ARG A 320 -10.69 26.43 -4.02
C ARG A 320 -10.12 27.72 -3.46
N GLY A 321 -8.82 27.72 -3.21
CA GLY A 321 -8.04 28.95 -3.10
C GLY A 321 -8.21 29.84 -4.33
N HIS A 322 -7.81 31.10 -4.22
CA HIS A 322 -7.76 32.02 -5.35
C HIS A 322 -6.50 31.76 -6.17
N TYR A 323 -6.64 31.03 -7.28
CA TYR A 323 -5.55 30.72 -8.19
C TYR A 323 -5.66 31.57 -9.45
N GLU A 324 -4.58 32.26 -9.79
CA GLU A 324 -4.52 33.16 -10.93
C GLU A 324 -3.65 32.56 -12.04
N LEU A 325 -4.18 32.50 -13.26
CA LEU A 325 -3.41 32.17 -14.45
C LEU A 325 -2.94 33.48 -15.09
N ILE A 326 -1.64 33.70 -15.12
CA ILE A 326 -1.04 34.93 -15.67
C ILE A 326 -0.63 34.69 -17.11
N THR A 327 -1.44 35.16 -18.06
CA THR A 327 -1.12 35.11 -19.50
C THR A 327 -0.69 36.47 -20.06
N GLU A 328 -0.74 37.53 -19.25
CA GLU A 328 -0.44 38.90 -19.67
C GLU A 328 0.70 39.50 -18.84
N LYS A 329 1.53 40.31 -19.49
CA LYS A 329 2.69 40.95 -18.86
C LYS A 329 2.31 41.80 -17.64
N ASN A 330 1.19 42.53 -17.71
CA ASN A 330 0.74 43.36 -16.59
C ASN A 330 0.47 42.53 -15.33
N GLY A 331 -0.17 41.36 -15.47
CA GLY A 331 -0.41 40.46 -14.33
C GLY A 331 0.88 39.90 -13.73
N LEU A 332 1.90 39.66 -14.57
CA LEU A 332 3.22 39.27 -14.10
C LEU A 332 3.89 40.39 -13.31
N ASP A 333 3.87 41.62 -13.82
CA ASP A 333 4.48 42.78 -13.17
C ASP A 333 3.86 43.04 -11.78
N GLU A 334 2.53 42.93 -11.66
CA GLU A 334 1.82 43.04 -10.37
C GLU A 334 2.26 41.98 -9.35
N TRP A 335 2.45 40.74 -9.80
CA TRP A 335 2.92 39.67 -8.94
C TRP A 335 4.39 39.82 -8.55
N LEU A 336 5.26 40.26 -9.47
CA LEU A 336 6.66 40.54 -9.16
C LEU A 336 6.80 41.61 -8.07
N GLU A 337 5.97 42.67 -8.11
CA GLU A 337 5.94 43.67 -7.04
C GLU A 337 5.50 43.10 -5.69
N ARG A 338 4.52 42.20 -5.69
CA ARG A 338 4.02 41.55 -4.46
C ARG A 338 5.07 40.63 -3.87
N LEU A 339 5.75 39.83 -4.71
CA LEU A 339 6.81 38.92 -4.29
C LEU A 339 8.02 39.68 -3.74
N ALA A 340 8.40 40.81 -4.35
CA ALA A 340 9.51 41.64 -3.89
C ALA A 340 9.27 42.28 -2.51
N LYS A 341 8.00 42.48 -2.11
CA LYS A 341 7.60 43.04 -0.81
C LYS A 341 7.35 41.96 0.24
N ALA A 342 7.30 40.68 -0.15
CA ALA A 342 7.04 39.57 0.77
C ALA A 342 8.29 39.18 1.55
N GLU A 343 8.15 38.89 2.84
CA GLU A 343 9.25 38.37 3.68
C GLU A 343 9.66 36.95 3.26
N LEU A 344 8.68 36.14 2.83
CA LEU A 344 8.84 34.79 2.32
C LEU A 344 7.71 34.50 1.32
N PHE A 345 7.99 33.70 0.30
CA PHE A 345 6.99 33.15 -0.60
C PHE A 345 7.39 31.73 -1.03
N ALA A 346 6.41 30.92 -1.40
CA ALA A 346 6.63 29.62 -2.02
C ALA A 346 6.82 29.79 -3.52
N PHE A 347 7.76 29.05 -4.09
CA PHE A 347 8.06 29.00 -5.52
C PHE A 347 8.09 27.54 -5.96
N ASP A 348 7.49 27.27 -7.11
CA ASP A 348 7.51 25.94 -7.73
C ASP A 348 7.65 26.06 -9.25
N SER A 349 8.17 25.02 -9.90
CA SER A 349 8.41 24.99 -11.35
C SER A 349 7.84 23.72 -11.94
N GLU A 350 7.12 23.86 -13.05
CA GLU A 350 6.55 22.74 -13.77
C GLU A 350 7.46 22.37 -14.95
N THR A 351 7.69 21.07 -15.13
CA THR A 351 8.59 20.54 -16.16
C THR A 351 7.93 19.49 -17.05
N THR A 352 8.47 19.30 -18.25
CA THR A 352 8.00 18.27 -19.19
C THR A 352 8.24 16.83 -18.71
N THR A 353 9.20 16.63 -17.81
CA THR A 353 9.61 15.31 -17.30
C THR A 353 10.25 15.44 -15.91
N LEU A 354 10.28 14.33 -15.17
CA LEU A 354 10.98 14.19 -13.89
C LEU A 354 12.50 13.94 -14.06
N ASP A 355 12.96 13.65 -15.29
CA ASP A 355 14.39 13.55 -15.59
C ASP A 355 14.99 14.96 -15.70
N TYR A 356 15.80 15.34 -14.71
CA TYR A 356 16.38 16.68 -14.61
C TYR A 356 17.35 17.02 -15.76
N MET A 357 17.86 16.04 -16.51
CA MET A 357 18.74 16.28 -17.66
C MET A 357 17.99 16.68 -18.92
N ASP A 358 16.74 16.20 -19.06
CA ASP A 358 15.89 16.40 -20.25
C ASP A 358 14.68 17.32 -19.99
N ALA A 359 14.49 17.76 -18.75
CA ALA A 359 13.39 18.61 -18.32
C ALA A 359 13.46 20.01 -18.96
N GLN A 360 12.39 20.40 -19.66
CA GLN A 360 12.14 21.78 -20.07
C GLN A 360 11.14 22.40 -19.11
N ILE A 361 11.38 23.67 -18.73
CA ILE A 361 10.46 24.41 -17.88
C ILE A 361 9.24 24.82 -18.71
N VAL A 362 8.04 24.41 -18.27
CA VAL A 362 6.77 24.73 -18.93
C VAL A 362 6.06 25.91 -18.26
N GLY A 363 6.40 26.21 -17.01
CA GLY A 363 5.83 27.31 -16.25
C GLY A 363 6.37 27.38 -14.83
N VAL A 364 5.99 28.46 -14.14
CA VAL A 364 6.37 28.69 -12.74
C VAL A 364 5.16 29.10 -11.93
N SER A 365 5.14 28.69 -10.66
CA SER A 365 4.08 28.98 -9.70
C SER A 365 4.64 29.72 -8.49
N PHE A 366 3.86 30.62 -7.91
CA PHE A 366 4.24 31.31 -6.68
C PHE A 366 3.06 31.60 -5.76
N ALA A 367 3.30 31.57 -4.45
CA ALA A 367 2.30 31.84 -3.41
C ALA A 367 2.91 32.60 -2.23
N ILE A 368 2.26 33.68 -1.80
CA ILE A 368 2.67 34.46 -0.61
C ILE A 368 1.88 34.03 0.63
N GLU A 369 0.63 33.59 0.44
CA GLU A 369 -0.27 33.16 1.51
C GLU A 369 -0.98 31.85 1.13
N ALA A 370 -1.30 31.04 2.14
CA ALA A 370 -1.98 29.76 1.91
C ALA A 370 -3.34 29.99 1.21
N GLY A 371 -3.58 29.25 0.12
CA GLY A 371 -4.81 29.36 -0.65
C GLY A 371 -4.86 30.54 -1.62
N LYS A 372 -3.77 31.28 -1.86
CA LYS A 372 -3.66 32.20 -3.00
C LYS A 372 -2.34 32.01 -3.74
N ALA A 373 -2.40 31.63 -5.01
CA ALA A 373 -1.22 31.43 -5.82
C ALA A 373 -1.44 31.91 -7.26
N ALA A 374 -0.35 32.09 -7.98
CA ALA A 374 -0.38 32.38 -9.40
C ALA A 374 0.52 31.42 -10.17
N TYR A 375 0.12 31.12 -11.40
CA TYR A 375 0.86 30.31 -12.36
C TYR A 375 1.13 31.11 -13.63
N VAL A 376 2.38 31.09 -14.09
CA VAL A 376 2.86 31.73 -15.32
C VAL A 376 3.30 30.63 -16.28
N PRO A 377 2.57 30.38 -17.38
CA PRO A 377 3.04 29.49 -18.44
C PRO A 377 4.19 30.15 -19.21
N LEU A 378 5.20 29.36 -19.58
CA LEU A 378 6.35 29.78 -20.39
C LEU A 378 6.29 29.27 -21.84
N ALA A 379 5.20 28.56 -22.19
CA ALA A 379 4.97 27.96 -23.49
C ALA A 379 4.48 28.95 -24.56
#